data_AF-A0A7V6LEH1-F1
#
_entry.id   AF-A0A7V6LEH1-F1
#
_cell.length_a   1.000
_cell.length_b   1.000
_cell.length_c   1.000
_cell.angle_alpha   90.00
_cell.angle_beta   90.00
_cell.angle_gamma   90.00
#
_symmetry.space_group_name_H-M   'P 1'
#
loop_
_entity.id
_entity.type
_entity.pdbx_description
1 polymer ?
#
loop_
_entity_poly.entity_id
_entity_poly.type
_entity_poly.pdbx_seq_one_letter_code
_entity_poly.pdbx_strand_id
1 'polypeptide(L)'
;QLTNASDFKLLDRRVVNEWKQLGERETFFRALSSWLGFKRTTFSFEVAPRISGDSKWSLFQLLKLSVNAITGFSAKPIYGVAILGGILLLIFLVLGIQTLVHYFLGQAIAGFTTVILLQLLIGGCVMSGLGLIGIYVGRIFEEVKARPRYIVAYDSARDESPASAPHA
;
A
#
# COMPACT_ATOMS: atom_id res chain seq x y z
N GLN A 1 6.43 -6.56 16.67
CA GLN A 1 6.41 -5.56 17.77
C GLN A 1 5.31 -4.50 17.55
N LEU A 2 4.09 -4.90 17.19
CA LEU A 2 2.94 -4.02 16.96
C LEU A 2 1.65 -4.59 17.60
N THR A 3 1.81 -5.49 18.57
CA THR A 3 0.68 -6.09 19.30
C THR A 3 0.20 -5.07 20.34
N ASN A 4 -1.10 -4.70 20.31
CA ASN A 4 -1.71 -3.66 21.18
C ASN A 4 -1.14 -2.23 21.04
N ALA A 5 -0.85 -1.78 19.82
CA ALA A 5 -0.49 -0.39 19.57
C ALA A 5 -1.72 0.54 19.61
N SER A 6 -1.88 1.28 20.72
CA SER A 6 -2.83 2.40 20.85
C SER A 6 -2.30 3.67 20.18
N ASP A 7 -3.20 4.55 19.74
CA ASP A 7 -2.87 5.90 19.30
C ASP A 7 -2.61 6.85 20.48
N PHE A 8 -2.93 6.41 21.71
CA PHE A 8 -2.63 7.13 22.94
C PHE A 8 -1.14 7.00 23.29
N LYS A 9 -0.38 8.08 23.09
CA LYS A 9 1.07 8.12 23.31
C LYS A 9 1.51 9.46 23.91
N LEU A 10 2.46 9.40 24.84
CA LEU A 10 3.21 10.57 25.30
C LEU A 10 4.50 10.65 24.49
N LEU A 11 4.73 11.79 23.84
CA LEU A 11 5.90 12.03 22.99
C LEU A 11 6.72 13.18 23.55
N ASP A 12 8.03 12.97 23.69
CA ASP A 12 8.97 14.04 24.01
C ASP A 12 9.05 15.06 22.87
N ARG A 13 9.33 16.32 23.19
CA ARG A 13 9.48 17.41 22.22
C ARG A 13 10.51 17.09 21.14
N ARG A 14 11.60 16.38 21.47
CA ARG A 14 12.59 15.94 20.47
C ARG A 14 11.98 15.01 19.43
N VAL A 15 11.13 14.06 19.86
CA VAL A 15 10.45 13.11 18.96
C VAL A 15 9.48 13.86 18.04
N VAL A 16 8.74 14.83 18.59
CA VAL A 16 7.81 15.65 17.81
C VAL A 16 8.53 16.50 16.76
N ASN A 17 9.71 17.03 17.09
CA ASN A 17 10.50 17.82 16.14
C ASN A 17 11.02 16.98 14.96
N GLU A 18 11.48 15.74 15.20
CA GLU A 18 11.84 14.83 14.10
C GLU A 18 10.61 14.41 13.30
N TRP A 19 9.48 14.17 13.97
CA TRP A 19 8.23 13.85 13.29
C TRP A 19 7.82 14.93 12.28
N LYS A 20 7.98 16.21 12.63
CA LYS A 20 7.59 17.32 11.75
C LYS A 20 8.44 17.40 10.48
N GLN A 21 9.62 16.78 10.46
CA GLN A 21 10.51 16.73 9.30
C GLN A 21 10.17 15.57 8.34
N LEU A 22 9.33 14.62 8.78
CA LEU A 22 8.83 13.53 7.96
C LEU A 22 7.96 14.09 6.83
N GLY A 23 8.38 13.81 5.58
CA GLY A 23 7.70 14.25 4.36
C GLY A 23 6.49 13.38 3.98
N GLU A 24 6.29 12.27 4.67
CA GLU A 24 5.33 11.23 4.31
C GLU A 24 3.90 11.78 4.23
N ARG A 25 3.30 11.62 3.04
CA ARG A 25 1.89 11.96 2.79
C ARG A 25 0.92 11.08 3.57
N GLU A 26 1.08 9.78 3.41
CA GLU A 26 0.22 8.75 3.98
C GLU A 26 0.72 8.42 5.40
N THR A 27 0.31 9.23 6.36
CA THR A 27 0.77 9.07 7.74
C THR A 27 0.03 7.94 8.45
N PHE A 28 0.70 6.80 8.62
CA PHE A 28 0.25 5.78 9.58
C PHE A 28 0.93 6.01 10.93
N PHE A 29 0.23 6.71 11.83
CA PHE A 29 0.79 7.19 13.10
C PHE A 29 1.49 6.09 13.90
N ARG A 30 0.89 4.89 13.98
CA ARG A 30 1.42 3.76 14.74
C ARG A 30 2.74 3.23 14.19
N ALA A 31 2.87 3.09 12.87
CA ALA A 31 4.10 2.60 12.26
C ALA A 31 5.19 3.66 12.25
N LEU A 32 4.89 4.90 11.85
CA LEU A 32 5.88 5.98 11.80
C LEU A 32 6.45 6.27 13.19
N SER A 33 5.61 6.26 14.23
CA SER A 33 6.09 6.45 15.61
C SER A 33 6.95 5.30 16.08
N SER A 34 6.74 4.09 15.53
CA SER A 34 7.59 2.92 15.73
C SER A 34 8.88 2.96 14.89
N TRP A 35 8.86 3.61 13.73
CA TRP A 35 10.00 3.69 12.83
C TRP A 35 11.07 4.68 13.31
N LEU A 36 10.68 5.80 13.95
CA LEU A 36 11.59 6.82 14.47
C LEU A 36 12.66 6.34 15.48
N GLY A 37 12.62 5.09 15.95
CA GLY A 37 13.70 4.46 16.71
C GLY A 37 14.02 5.00 18.12
N PHE A 38 13.31 6.02 18.61
CA PHE A 38 13.55 6.57 19.96
C PHE A 38 13.30 5.56 21.10
N LYS A 39 13.85 5.87 22.29
CA LYS A 39 13.59 5.12 23.52
C LYS A 39 12.08 5.09 23.81
N ARG A 40 11.56 3.90 24.10
CA ARG A 40 10.13 3.65 24.35
C ARG A 40 9.93 2.92 25.66
N THR A 41 8.82 3.24 26.30
CA THR A 41 8.23 2.46 27.39
C THR A 41 6.76 2.24 27.07
N THR A 42 6.20 1.11 27.52
CA THR A 42 4.80 0.77 27.27
C THR A 42 4.12 0.55 28.61
N PHE A 43 2.97 1.20 28.78
CA PHE A 43 2.11 1.02 29.96
C PHE A 43 0.86 0.26 29.53
N SER A 44 0.58 -0.84 30.21
CA SER A 44 -0.67 -1.56 30.06
C SER A 44 -1.76 -0.81 30.81
N PHE A 45 -2.88 -0.57 30.14
CA PHE A 45 -4.08 -0.02 30.76
C PHE A 45 -5.30 -0.79 30.24
N GLU A 46 -6.34 -0.86 31.06
CA GLU A 46 -7.60 -1.46 30.65
C GLU A 46 -8.44 -0.40 29.94
N VAL A 47 -8.85 -0.70 28.70
CA VAL A 47 -9.70 0.21 27.93
C VAL A 47 -11.12 0.07 28.45
N ALA A 48 -11.65 1.14 29.06
CA ALA A 48 -13.02 1.14 29.55
C ALA A 48 -14.02 0.81 28.41
N PRO A 49 -15.07 0.02 28.68
CA PRO A 49 -16.10 -0.28 27.69
C PRO A 49 -16.75 1.03 27.22
N ARG A 50 -17.01 1.13 25.91
CA ARG A 50 -17.63 2.33 25.32
C ARG A 50 -19.04 2.50 25.90
N ILE A 51 -19.32 3.70 26.40
CA ILE A 51 -20.61 4.04 27.04
C ILE A 51 -21.73 4.19 25.98
N SER A 52 -21.39 4.59 24.75
CA SER A 52 -22.30 4.57 23.60
C SER A 52 -21.56 4.58 22.26
N GLY A 53 -22.25 4.13 21.22
CA GLY A 53 -21.80 4.20 19.82
C GLY A 53 -21.31 2.86 19.25
N ASP A 54 -21.82 2.53 18.06
CA ASP A 54 -21.34 1.37 17.30
C ASP A 54 -19.93 1.60 16.75
N SER A 55 -19.24 0.49 16.45
CA SER A 55 -17.98 0.57 15.70
C SER A 55 -18.19 1.32 14.38
N LYS A 56 -17.65 2.54 14.28
CA LYS A 56 -17.61 3.30 13.02
C LYS A 56 -16.76 2.64 11.92
N TRP A 57 -16.04 1.58 12.27
CA TRP A 57 -15.18 0.86 11.34
C TRP A 57 -15.95 -0.27 10.67
N SER A 58 -16.20 -0.12 9.37
CA SER A 58 -16.68 -1.23 8.55
C SER A 58 -15.54 -2.20 8.24
N LEU A 59 -15.84 -3.49 8.07
CA LEU A 59 -14.85 -4.50 7.66
C LEU A 59 -14.06 -4.08 6.41
N PHE A 60 -14.71 -3.37 5.49
CA PHE A 60 -14.08 -2.84 4.27
C PHE A 60 -13.04 -1.74 4.56
N GLN A 61 -13.31 -0.86 5.53
CA GLN A 61 -12.35 0.17 5.95
C GLN A 61 -11.12 -0.45 6.62
N LEU A 62 -11.29 -1.52 7.41
CA LEU A 62 -10.17 -2.27 7.99
C LEU A 62 -9.33 -2.97 6.91
N LEU A 63 -9.96 -3.58 5.92
CA LEU A 63 -9.26 -4.22 4.80
C LEU A 63 -8.46 -3.19 3.99
N LYS A 64 -9.08 -2.06 3.65
CA LYS A 64 -8.40 -0.95 2.96
C LYS A 64 -7.21 -0.43 3.77
N LEU A 65 -7.39 -0.24 5.08
CA LEU A 65 -6.30 0.18 5.97
C LEU A 65 -5.14 -0.83 5.98
N SER A 66 -5.46 -2.12 6.05
CA SER A 66 -4.45 -3.19 6.08
C SER A 66 -3.68 -3.27 4.76
N VAL A 67 -4.38 -3.19 3.63
CA VAL A 67 -3.76 -3.14 2.30
C VAL A 67 -2.86 -1.92 2.17
N ASN A 68 -3.33 -0.75 2.61
CA ASN A 68 -2.53 0.48 2.62
C ASN A 68 -1.30 0.37 3.53
N ALA A 69 -1.43 -0.23 4.71
CA ALA A 69 -0.31 -0.42 5.62
C ALA A 69 0.74 -1.40 5.05
N ILE A 70 0.33 -2.53 4.47
CA ILE A 70 1.27 -3.50 3.89
C ILE A 70 2.00 -2.89 2.69
N THR A 71 1.26 -2.24 1.80
CA THR A 71 1.83 -1.73 0.55
C THR A 71 2.55 -0.39 0.74
N GLY A 72 2.23 0.39 1.78
CA GLY A 72 2.88 1.66 2.11
C GLY A 72 4.20 1.50 2.86
N PHE A 73 4.34 0.43 3.65
CA PHE A 73 5.55 0.19 4.46
C PHE A 73 6.40 -0.98 3.96
N SER A 74 6.02 -1.66 2.88
CA SER A 74 6.72 -2.85 2.42
C SER A 74 6.55 -3.12 0.93
N ALA A 75 7.67 -3.37 0.23
CA ALA A 75 7.71 -3.81 -1.15
C ALA A 75 7.44 -5.33 -1.32
N LYS A 76 7.24 -6.09 -0.23
CA LYS A 76 6.94 -7.54 -0.27
C LYS A 76 5.84 -7.94 -1.26
N PRO A 77 4.72 -7.19 -1.44
CA PRO A 77 3.71 -7.55 -2.43
C PRO A 77 4.23 -7.54 -3.86
N ILE A 78 5.14 -6.61 -4.21
CA ILE A 78 5.80 -6.58 -5.53
C ILE A 78 6.62 -7.84 -5.73
N TYR A 79 7.44 -8.18 -4.74
CA TYR A 79 8.28 -9.37 -4.81
C TYR A 79 7.45 -10.65 -4.91
N GLY A 80 6.31 -10.74 -4.23
CA GLY A 80 5.39 -11.87 -4.33
C GLY A 80 4.83 -12.07 -5.74
N VAL A 81 4.38 -10.99 -6.39
CA VAL A 81 3.88 -11.06 -7.77
C VAL A 81 5.01 -11.35 -8.76
N ALA A 82 6.21 -10.82 -8.54
CA ALA A 82 7.38 -11.12 -9.36
C ALA A 82 7.78 -12.61 -9.27
N ILE A 83 7.77 -13.19 -8.06
CA ILE A 83 8.05 -14.64 -7.85
C ILE A 83 6.96 -15.48 -8.52
N LEU A 84 5.68 -15.13 -8.33
CA LEU A 84 4.58 -15.84 -8.97
C LEU A 84 4.69 -15.79 -10.50
N GLY A 85 5.02 -14.62 -11.05
CA GLY A 85 5.30 -14.44 -12.48
C GLY A 85 6.46 -15.30 -12.96
N GLY A 86 7.53 -15.41 -12.17
CA GLY A 86 8.68 -16.28 -12.48
C GLY A 86 8.33 -17.77 -12.47
N ILE A 87 7.53 -18.23 -11.50
CA ILE A 87 7.04 -19.62 -11.44
C ILE A 87 6.17 -19.93 -12.67
N LEU A 88 5.24 -19.03 -12.99
CA LEU A 88 4.36 -19.18 -14.15
C LEU A 88 5.16 -19.20 -15.46
N LEU A 89 6.18 -18.34 -15.59
CA LEU A 89 7.08 -18.34 -16.75
C LEU A 89 7.80 -19.69 -16.92
N LEU A 90 8.31 -20.30 -15.83
CA LEU A 90 8.92 -21.63 -15.90
C LEU A 90 7.93 -22.70 -16.36
N ILE A 91 6.70 -22.69 -15.85
CA ILE A 91 5.64 -23.62 -16.27
C ILE A 91 5.36 -23.45 -17.77
N PHE A 92 5.26 -22.23 -18.29
CA PHE A 92 5.03 -22.00 -19.72
C PHE A 92 6.24 -22.32 -20.59
N LEU A 93 7.46 -22.17 -20.08
CA LEU A 93 8.65 -22.62 -20.79
C LEU A 93 8.58 -24.13 -21.02
N VAL A 94 8.23 -24.91 -19.99
CA VAL A 94 8.09 -26.37 -20.08
C VAL A 94 6.96 -26.75 -21.05
N LEU A 95 5.77 -26.14 -20.92
CA LEU A 95 4.65 -26.41 -21.81
C LEU A 95 4.95 -26.01 -23.26
N GLY A 96 5.67 -24.90 -23.46
CA GLY A 96 6.13 -24.44 -24.77
C GLY A 96 7.12 -25.41 -25.41
N ILE A 97 8.11 -25.90 -24.66
CA ILE A 97 9.06 -26.93 -25.12
C ILE A 97 8.32 -28.21 -25.47
N GLN A 98 7.41 -28.68 -24.61
CA GLN A 98 6.61 -29.88 -24.86
C GLN A 98 5.79 -29.75 -26.15
N THR A 99 5.15 -28.60 -26.36
CA THR A 99 4.36 -28.31 -27.57
C THR A 99 5.26 -28.31 -28.81
N LEU A 100 6.45 -27.73 -28.71
CA LEU A 100 7.42 -27.70 -29.80
C LEU A 100 7.93 -29.10 -30.17
N VAL A 101 8.19 -29.94 -29.17
CA VAL A 101 8.59 -31.34 -29.37
C VAL A 101 7.48 -32.14 -30.05
N HIS A 102 6.23 -32.02 -29.61
CA HIS A 102 5.08 -32.67 -30.27
C HIS A 102 4.86 -32.19 -31.71
N TYR A 103 5.17 -30.92 -32.01
CA TYR A 103 5.14 -30.38 -33.36
C TYR A 103 6.17 -31.06 -34.26
N PHE A 104 7.43 -31.19 -33.81
CA PHE A 104 8.48 -31.86 -34.60
C PHE A 104 8.26 -33.37 -34.76
N LEU A 105 7.56 -34.02 -33.83
CA LEU A 105 7.20 -35.45 -33.89
C LEU A 105 6.01 -35.74 -34.84
N GLY A 106 5.43 -34.73 -35.49
CA GLY A 106 4.33 -34.90 -36.44
C GLY A 106 2.98 -35.31 -35.79
N GLN A 107 2.87 -35.24 -34.46
CA GLN A 107 1.66 -35.57 -33.70
C GLN A 107 0.74 -34.36 -33.43
N ALA A 108 1.04 -33.19 -33.99
CA ALA A 108 0.33 -31.96 -33.68
C ALA A 108 -1.02 -31.84 -34.42
N ILE A 109 -2.10 -32.23 -33.75
CA ILE A 109 -3.48 -31.83 -34.09
C ILE A 109 -3.69 -30.38 -33.62
N ALA A 110 -4.40 -29.58 -34.43
CA ALA A 110 -4.65 -28.12 -34.30
C ALA A 110 -4.30 -27.47 -32.93
N GLY A 111 -3.12 -26.81 -32.88
CA GLY A 111 -2.59 -26.12 -31.68
C GLY A 111 -3.15 -24.72 -31.40
N PHE A 112 -4.19 -24.30 -32.13
CA PHE A 112 -4.77 -22.96 -32.01
C PHE A 112 -5.30 -22.67 -30.60
N THR A 113 -5.99 -23.64 -29.99
CA THR A 113 -6.53 -23.51 -28.64
C THR A 113 -5.41 -23.36 -27.60
N THR A 114 -4.34 -24.15 -27.70
CA THR A 114 -3.20 -24.08 -26.78
C THR A 114 -2.47 -22.74 -26.90
N VAL A 115 -2.28 -22.24 -28.13
CA VAL A 115 -1.64 -20.94 -28.38
C VAL A 115 -2.48 -19.80 -27.82
N ILE A 116 -3.79 -19.79 -28.03
CA ILE A 116 -4.68 -18.77 -27.46
C ILE A 116 -4.65 -18.80 -25.93
N LEU A 117 -4.70 -19.98 -25.33
CA LEU A 117 -4.72 -20.13 -23.88
C LEU A 117 -3.41 -19.64 -23.26
N LEU A 118 -2.27 -19.98 -23.86
CA LEU A 118 -0.96 -19.44 -23.47
C LEU A 118 -0.90 -17.92 -23.63
N GLN A 119 -1.38 -17.38 -24.75
CA GLN A 119 -1.37 -15.93 -25.01
C GLN A 119 -2.23 -15.15 -24.01
N LEU A 120 -3.46 -15.62 -23.75
CA LEU A 120 -4.36 -15.00 -22.78
C LEU A 120 -3.76 -15.02 -21.38
N LEU A 121 -3.10 -16.11 -21.02
CA LEU A 121 -2.57 -16.27 -19.68
C LEU A 121 -1.27 -15.47 -19.48
N ILE A 122 -0.38 -15.41 -20.48
CA ILE A 122 0.76 -14.50 -20.50
C ILE A 122 0.26 -13.05 -20.43
N GLY A 123 -0.73 -12.69 -21.25
CA GLY A 123 -1.34 -11.35 -21.25
C GLY A 123 -1.94 -10.99 -19.90
N GLY A 124 -2.65 -11.92 -19.26
CA GLY A 124 -3.21 -11.74 -17.91
C GLY A 124 -2.14 -11.54 -16.84
N CYS A 125 -1.02 -12.27 -16.92
CA CYS A 125 0.12 -12.09 -16.00
C CYS A 125 0.78 -10.72 -16.18
N VAL A 126 1.02 -10.31 -17.44
CA VAL A 126 1.60 -9.01 -17.76
C VAL A 126 0.69 -7.87 -17.30
N MET A 127 -0.61 -7.95 -17.57
CA MET A 127 -1.58 -6.94 -17.12
C MET A 127 -1.68 -6.88 -15.59
N SER A 128 -1.59 -8.02 -14.90
CA SER A 128 -1.56 -8.06 -13.44
C SER A 128 -0.30 -7.38 -12.88
N GLY A 129 0.85 -7.63 -13.48
CA GLY A 129 2.12 -6.98 -13.14
C GLY A 129 2.07 -5.46 -13.35
N LEU A 130 1.54 -5.01 -14.50
CA LEU A 130 1.33 -3.60 -14.81
C LEU A 130 0.38 -2.92 -13.83
N GLY A 131 -0.73 -3.56 -13.46
CA GLY A 131 -1.66 -3.05 -12.46
C GLY A 131 -0.97 -2.82 -11.11
N LEU A 132 -0.13 -3.76 -10.68
CA LEU A 132 0.64 -3.61 -9.44
C LEU A 132 1.65 -2.47 -9.54
N ILE A 133 2.42 -2.39 -10.62
CA ILE A 133 3.36 -1.29 -10.86
C ILE A 133 2.61 0.05 -10.82
N GLY A 134 1.43 0.14 -11.44
CA GLY A 134 0.59 1.33 -11.41
C GLY A 134 0.22 1.80 -10.00
N ILE A 135 -0.07 0.88 -9.07
CA ILE A 135 -0.35 1.21 -7.66
C ILE A 135 0.88 1.87 -7.00
N TYR A 136 2.07 1.34 -7.24
CA TYR A 136 3.30 1.91 -6.65
C TYR A 136 3.74 3.19 -7.34
N VAL A 137 3.58 3.30 -8.66
CA VAL A 137 3.79 4.57 -9.39
C VAL A 137 2.83 5.64 -8.88
N GLY A 138 1.56 5.31 -8.62
CA GLY A 138 0.61 6.23 -8.00
C GLY A 138 1.04 6.71 -6.61
N ARG A 139 1.63 5.81 -5.79
CA ARG A 139 2.21 6.17 -4.49
C ARG A 139 3.39 7.12 -4.63
N ILE A 140 4.30 6.82 -5.55
CA ILE A 140 5.46 7.69 -5.84
C ILE A 140 4.96 9.05 -6.35
N PHE A 141 3.95 9.07 -7.22
CA PHE A 141 3.36 10.30 -7.73
C PHE A 141 2.79 11.16 -6.61
N GLU A 142 2.03 10.58 -5.67
CA GLU A 142 1.52 11.34 -4.52
C GLU A 142 2.64 11.89 -3.64
N GLU A 143 3.72 11.14 -3.42
CA GLU A 143 4.88 11.63 -2.67
C GLU A 143 5.59 12.79 -3.38
N VAL A 144 5.83 12.66 -4.70
CA VAL A 144 6.52 13.67 -5.52
C VAL A 144 5.68 14.94 -5.73
N LYS A 145 4.34 14.85 -5.67
CA LYS A 145 3.41 15.98 -5.91
C LYS A 145 3.67 17.20 -5.04
N ALA A 146 4.33 17.04 -3.89
CA ALA A 146 4.77 18.10 -2.97
C ALA A 146 3.72 19.15 -2.52
N ARG A 147 2.42 18.95 -2.78
CA ARG A 147 1.31 19.75 -2.21
C ARG A 147 1.30 19.73 -0.67
N PRO A 148 0.95 20.82 0.02
CA PRO A 148 0.79 20.77 1.48
C PRO A 148 -0.33 19.80 1.90
N ARG A 149 -0.20 19.17 3.08
CA ARG A 149 -1.17 18.18 3.60
C ARG A 149 -2.53 18.79 3.91
N TYR A 150 -2.53 20.03 4.36
CA TYR A 150 -3.70 20.84 4.62
C TYR A 150 -3.31 22.31 4.48
N ILE A 151 -4.30 23.15 4.25
CA ILE A 151 -4.17 24.60 4.27
C ILE A 151 -5.08 25.08 5.40
N VAL A 152 -4.55 25.90 6.30
CA VAL A 152 -5.35 26.49 7.38
C VAL A 152 -6.12 27.66 6.81
N ALA A 153 -7.45 27.60 6.85
CA ALA A 153 -8.30 28.69 6.39
C ALA A 153 -8.51 29.77 7.47
N TYR A 154 -8.52 29.37 8.75
CA TYR A 154 -8.71 30.26 9.88
C TYR A 154 -8.02 29.67 11.13
N ASP A 155 -7.30 30.50 11.87
CA ASP A 155 -6.63 30.16 13.13
C ASP A 155 -7.23 31.04 14.23
N SER A 156 -8.09 30.50 15.10
CA SER A 156 -8.77 31.30 16.13
C SER A 156 -7.83 31.85 17.22
N ALA A 157 -6.59 31.36 17.30
CA ALA A 157 -5.62 31.78 18.31
C ALA A 157 -4.69 32.90 17.79
N ARG A 158 -4.64 33.10 16.48
CA ARG A 158 -3.96 34.21 15.81
C ARG A 158 -5.04 35.01 15.14
N ASP A 159 -5.41 36.16 15.69
CA ASP A 159 -6.55 36.99 15.25
C ASP A 159 -6.32 37.62 13.85
N GLU A 160 -6.00 36.79 12.86
CA GLU A 160 -5.93 37.09 11.45
C GLU A 160 -7.33 36.84 10.89
N SER A 161 -8.17 37.87 11.02
CA SER A 161 -9.43 37.93 10.29
C SER A 161 -9.16 37.59 8.82
N PRO A 162 -9.91 36.65 8.22
CA PRO A 162 -9.62 36.24 6.86
C PRO A 162 -9.78 37.45 5.95
N ALA A 163 -8.66 37.92 5.39
CA ALA A 163 -8.68 38.87 4.29
C ALA A 163 -9.58 38.23 3.21
N SER A 164 -10.72 38.86 3.00
CA SER A 164 -11.77 38.47 2.05
C SER A 164 -11.20 37.76 0.83
N ALA A 165 -11.41 36.45 0.72
CA ALA A 165 -11.17 35.74 -0.52
C ALA A 165 -12.07 36.39 -1.60
N PRO A 166 -11.54 36.81 -2.77
CA PRO A 166 -12.38 37.26 -3.84
C PRO A 166 -13.22 36.05 -4.32
N HIS A 167 -14.53 36.24 -4.31
CA HIS A 167 -15.49 35.35 -4.95
C HIS A 167 -15.08 35.08 -6.40
N ALA A 168 -14.92 33.81 -6.78
CA ALA A 168 -15.05 33.30 -8.15
C ALA A 168 -15.36 31.80 -8.10
#